data_AF-A0A2N2L158-F1
#
_entry.id   AF-A0A2N2L158-F1
#
_cell.length_a   1.000
_cell.length_b   1.000
_cell.length_c   1.000
_cell.angle_alpha   90.00
_cell.angle_beta   90.00
_cell.angle_gamma   90.00
#
_symmetry.space_group_name_H-M   'P 1'
#
loop_
_entity.id
_entity.type
_entity.pdbx_description
1 polymer ?
#
loop_
_entity_poly.entity_id
_entity_poly.type
_entity_poly.pdbx_seq_one_letter_code
_entity_poly.pdbx_strand_id
1 'polypeptide(L)'
;MKTKQVVKSITHAEIAEYELLVAHLDSLIDTVEELSKKKQDEVMNVFKVTSINKVLKRIIELLGDDPSTSFVEALDETSLPTNSDALLILKQFKTALSKFHALRYYRTELGWDWNVKD
;
A
#
# COMPACT_ATOMS: atom_id res chain seq x y z
N MET A 1 -3.92 26.98 16.44
CA MET A 1 -2.75 26.18 16.89
C MET A 1 -2.26 25.37 15.70
N LYS A 2 -0.99 25.50 15.29
CA LYS A 2 -0.41 24.60 14.29
C LYS A 2 -0.05 23.31 15.02
N THR A 3 -0.81 22.25 14.82
CA THR A 3 -0.50 20.92 15.36
C THR A 3 0.87 20.52 14.83
N LYS A 4 1.86 20.32 15.71
CA LYS A 4 3.15 19.76 15.31
C LYS A 4 2.88 18.38 14.72
N GLN A 5 3.17 18.21 13.44
CA GLN A 5 3.10 16.91 12.77
C GLN A 5 4.09 15.98 13.47
N VAL A 6 3.60 14.86 13.99
CA VAL A 6 4.46 13.83 14.58
C VAL A 6 5.18 13.14 13.43
N VAL A 7 6.45 13.47 13.23
CA VAL A 7 7.28 12.86 12.19
C VAL A 7 7.92 11.59 12.78
N LYS A 8 7.55 10.43 12.25
CA LYS A 8 8.14 9.13 12.59
C LYS A 8 9.43 8.93 11.80
N SER A 9 10.38 8.16 12.34
CA SER A 9 11.61 7.83 11.62
C SER A 9 11.52 6.53 10.83
N ILE A 10 12.39 6.36 9.84
CA ILE A 10 12.45 5.21 8.93
C ILE A 10 13.90 4.85 8.59
N THR A 11 14.21 3.60 8.25
CA THR A 11 15.53 3.16 7.77
C THR A 11 15.64 3.26 6.25
N HIS A 12 16.87 3.29 5.72
CA HIS A 12 17.11 3.21 4.28
C HIS A 12 16.53 1.94 3.63
N ALA A 13 16.58 0.81 4.34
CA ALA A 13 16.02 -0.45 3.85
C ALA A 13 14.48 -0.37 3.74
N GLU A 14 13.81 0.21 4.73
CA GLU A 14 12.36 0.43 4.69
C GLU A 14 11.96 1.45 3.61
N ILE A 15 12.79 2.47 3.33
CA ILE A 15 12.56 3.41 2.21
C ILE A 15 12.63 2.67 0.88
N ALA A 16 13.68 1.87 0.65
CA ALA A 16 13.83 1.11 -0.59
C ALA A 16 12.68 0.11 -0.79
N GLU A 17 12.25 -0.56 0.29
CA GLU A 17 11.09 -1.44 0.27
C GLU A 17 9.79 -0.68 -0.02
N TYR A 18 9.60 0.50 0.58
CA TYR A 18 8.45 1.37 0.31
C TYR A 18 8.37 1.75 -1.18
N GLU A 19 9.45 2.26 -1.76
CA GLU A 19 9.49 2.70 -3.16
C GLU A 19 9.19 1.55 -4.12
N LEU A 20 9.76 0.37 -3.86
CA LEU A 20 9.49 -0.84 -4.61
C LEU A 20 8.02 -1.24 -4.52
N LEU A 21 7.46 -1.30 -3.31
CA LEU A 21 6.09 -1.74 -3.09
C LEU A 21 5.06 -0.76 -3.66
N VAL A 22 5.31 0.56 -3.60
CA VAL A 22 4.44 1.56 -4.24
C VAL A 22 4.39 1.35 -5.75
N ALA A 23 5.54 1.17 -6.41
CA ALA A 23 5.58 0.95 -7.85
C ALA A 23 4.81 -0.32 -8.27
N HIS A 24 4.99 -1.42 -7.52
CA HIS A 24 4.25 -2.66 -7.77
C HIS A 24 2.75 -2.53 -7.49
N LEU A 25 2.37 -1.86 -6.41
CA LEU A 25 0.97 -1.66 -6.06
C LEU A 25 0.26 -0.80 -7.11
N ASP A 26 0.89 0.26 -7.60
CA ASP A 26 0.33 1.11 -8.65
C ASP A 26 0.10 0.32 -9.94
N SER A 27 1.08 -0.49 -10.36
CA SER A 27 0.92 -1.38 -11.51
C SER A 27 -0.23 -2.40 -11.34
N LEU A 28 -0.41 -2.95 -10.13
CA LEU A 28 -1.54 -3.83 -9.83
C LEU A 28 -2.88 -3.07 -9.87
N ILE A 29 -2.94 -1.85 -9.32
CA ILE A 29 -4.14 -1.02 -9.35
C ILE A 29 -4.55 -0.73 -10.80
N ASP A 30 -3.61 -0.30 -11.65
CA ASP A 30 -3.90 0.01 -13.04
C ASP A 30 -4.45 -1.23 -13.77
N THR A 31 -3.79 -2.38 -13.59
CA THR A 31 -4.20 -3.65 -14.19
C THR A 31 -5.61 -4.06 -13.74
N VAL A 32 -5.87 -4.05 -12.43
CA VAL A 32 -7.16 -4.47 -11.88
C VAL A 32 -8.25 -3.45 -12.18
N GLU A 33 -7.92 -2.16 -12.28
CA GLU A 33 -8.86 -1.13 -12.69
C GLU A 33 -9.32 -1.33 -14.14
N GLU A 34 -8.42 -1.69 -15.05
CA GLU A 34 -8.78 -2.05 -16.43
C GLU A 34 -9.70 -3.28 -16.50
N LEU A 35 -9.43 -4.30 -15.69
CA LEU A 35 -10.28 -5.48 -15.58
C LEU A 35 -11.66 -5.11 -15.01
N SER A 36 -11.69 -4.32 -13.94
CA SER A 36 -12.91 -3.89 -13.29
C SER A 36 -13.78 -3.03 -14.22
N LYS A 37 -13.20 -2.16 -15.05
CA LYS A 37 -13.96 -1.38 -16.04
C LYS A 37 -14.70 -2.25 -17.06
N LYS A 38 -14.17 -3.44 -17.38
CA LYS A 38 -14.73 -4.36 -18.38
C LYS A 38 -15.66 -5.40 -17.76
N LYS A 39 -15.28 -5.90 -16.58
CA LYS A 39 -15.89 -7.06 -15.91
C LYS A 39 -15.78 -6.95 -14.39
N GLN A 40 -16.42 -5.93 -13.81
CA GLN A 40 -16.34 -5.65 -12.37
C GLN A 40 -16.73 -6.87 -11.50
N ASP A 41 -17.80 -7.59 -11.87
CA ASP A 41 -18.36 -8.70 -11.08
C ASP A 41 -17.72 -10.08 -11.39
N GLU A 42 -16.69 -10.13 -12.26
CA GLU A 42 -16.00 -11.38 -12.57
C GLU A 42 -15.09 -11.78 -11.41
N VAL A 43 -15.29 -13.00 -10.90
CA VAL A 43 -14.48 -13.61 -9.85
C VAL A 43 -13.05 -13.82 -10.34
N MET A 44 -12.07 -13.41 -9.51
CA MET A 44 -10.67 -13.62 -9.79
C MET A 44 -10.28 -15.09 -9.69
N ASN A 45 -9.26 -15.50 -10.44
CA ASN A 45 -8.68 -16.83 -10.27
C ASN A 45 -7.60 -16.82 -9.19
N VAL A 46 -7.27 -18.02 -8.68
CA VAL A 46 -6.25 -18.23 -7.63
C VAL A 46 -4.90 -17.61 -7.99
N PHE A 47 -4.49 -17.69 -9.26
CA PHE A 47 -3.21 -17.13 -9.72
C PHE A 47 -3.14 -15.61 -9.53
N LYS A 48 -4.20 -14.87 -9.88
CA LYS A 48 -4.28 -13.41 -9.69
C LYS A 48 -4.24 -13.05 -8.21
N VAL A 49 -5.06 -13.73 -7.40
CA VAL A 49 -5.17 -13.48 -5.95
C VAL A 49 -3.84 -13.72 -5.25
N THR A 50 -3.22 -14.88 -5.49
CA THR A 50 -1.92 -15.21 -4.89
C THR A 50 -0.80 -14.28 -5.34
N SER A 51 -0.82 -13.80 -6.59
CA SER A 51 0.14 -12.82 -7.10
C SER A 51 -0.01 -11.46 -6.43
N ILE A 52 -1.25 -10.97 -6.28
CA ILE A 52 -1.55 -9.73 -5.55
C ILE A 52 -1.13 -9.86 -4.08
N ASN A 53 -1.48 -10.97 -3.43
CA ASN A 53 -1.19 -11.18 -2.01
C ASN A 53 0.30 -11.18 -1.67
N LYS A 54 1.20 -11.52 -2.60
CA LYS A 54 2.66 -11.38 -2.39
C LYS A 54 3.07 -9.94 -2.13
N VAL A 55 2.43 -8.98 -2.81
CA VAL A 55 2.70 -7.54 -2.61
C VAL A 55 2.01 -7.06 -1.34
N LEU A 56 0.73 -7.43 -1.14
CA LEU A 56 -0.05 -6.97 0.02
C LEU A 56 0.54 -7.42 1.36
N LYS A 57 1.00 -8.67 1.45
CA LYS A 57 1.63 -9.20 2.67
C LYS A 57 2.91 -8.42 3.04
N ARG A 58 3.75 -8.10 2.06
CA ARG A 58 4.95 -7.26 2.26
C ARG A 58 4.60 -5.84 2.67
N ILE A 59 3.51 -5.27 2.15
CA ILE A 59 3.03 -3.96 2.61
C ILE A 59 2.59 -4.03 4.08
N ILE A 60 1.85 -5.07 4.48
CA ILE A 60 1.47 -5.26 5.90
C ILE A 60 2.71 -5.32 6.79
N GLU A 61 3.72 -6.09 6.38
CA GLU A 61 5.00 -6.19 7.09
C GLU A 61 5.72 -4.82 7.20
N LEU A 62 5.76 -4.05 6.10
CA LEU A 62 6.35 -2.70 6.09
C LEU A 62 5.59 -1.71 6.99
N LEU A 63 4.25 -1.78 7.00
CA LEU A 63 3.44 -0.93 7.86
C LEU A 63 3.70 -1.23 9.34
N GLY A 64 3.93 -2.50 9.70
CA GLY A 64 4.20 -2.93 11.07
C GLY A 64 3.13 -2.42 12.04
N ASP A 65 3.55 -1.73 13.09
CA ASP A 65 2.67 -1.14 14.11
C ASP A 65 2.04 0.21 13.69
N ASP A 66 2.10 0.59 12.41
CA ASP A 66 1.41 1.79 11.94
C ASP A 66 -0.11 1.63 12.09
N PRO A 67 -0.84 2.66 12.58
CA PRO A 67 -2.30 2.58 12.71
C PRO A 67 -3.02 2.26 11.40
N SER A 68 -2.38 2.50 10.25
CA SER A 68 -2.93 2.14 8.94
C SER A 68 -3.10 0.63 8.75
N THR A 69 -2.33 -0.20 9.47
CA THR A 69 -2.40 -1.67 9.39
C THR A 69 -3.79 -2.21 9.78
N SER A 70 -4.54 -1.53 10.65
CA SER A 70 -5.89 -1.97 11.05
C SER A 70 -6.96 -1.80 9.95
N PHE A 71 -6.61 -1.18 8.83
CA PHE A 71 -7.53 -0.89 7.72
C PHE A 71 -7.21 -1.68 6.45
N VAL A 72 -6.22 -2.57 6.49
CA VAL A 72 -5.76 -3.32 5.32
C VAL A 72 -5.65 -4.81 5.64
N GLU A 73 -6.15 -5.63 4.73
CA GLU A 73 -6.11 -7.09 4.83
C GLU A 73 -5.88 -7.68 3.43
N ALA A 74 -5.09 -8.76 3.36
CA ALA A 74 -4.85 -9.45 2.10
C ALA A 74 -6.16 -10.06 1.54
N LEU A 75 -6.19 -10.30 0.23
CA LEU A 75 -7.37 -10.87 -0.42
C LEU A 75 -7.60 -12.32 0.04
N ASP A 76 -8.87 -12.72 0.17
CA ASP A 76 -9.25 -14.08 0.52
C ASP A 76 -8.94 -15.07 -0.63
N GLU A 77 -8.05 -16.02 -0.36
CA GLU A 77 -7.60 -17.05 -1.31
C GLU A 77 -8.61 -18.22 -1.46
N THR A 78 -9.57 -18.32 -0.56
CA THR A 78 -10.63 -19.36 -0.57
C THR A 78 -11.91 -18.88 -1.23
N SER A 79 -12.47 -17.73 -0.82
CA SER A 79 -13.71 -17.22 -1.40
C SER A 79 -13.52 -16.56 -2.76
N LEU A 80 -12.29 -16.12 -3.06
CA LEU A 80 -11.87 -15.43 -4.29
C LEU A 80 -12.71 -14.16 -4.58
N PRO A 81 -12.11 -12.96 -4.46
CA PRO A 81 -12.85 -11.71 -4.69
C PRO A 81 -13.22 -11.51 -6.16
N THR A 82 -14.18 -10.61 -6.42
CA THR A 82 -14.39 -10.06 -7.78
C THR A 82 -13.32 -9.04 -8.15
N ASN A 83 -13.26 -8.63 -9.41
CA ASN A 83 -12.33 -7.58 -9.86
C ASN A 83 -12.54 -6.25 -9.12
N SER A 84 -13.79 -5.86 -8.85
CA SER A 84 -14.11 -4.62 -8.12
C SER A 84 -13.77 -4.72 -6.63
N ASP A 85 -14.03 -5.87 -6.00
CA ASP A 85 -13.64 -6.12 -4.60
C ASP A 85 -12.13 -6.02 -4.44
N ALA A 86 -11.37 -6.68 -5.31
CA ALA A 86 -9.91 -6.62 -5.28
C ALA A 86 -9.40 -5.18 -5.50
N LEU A 87 -10.00 -4.43 -6.45
CA LEU A 87 -9.62 -3.03 -6.69
C LEU A 87 -9.84 -2.15 -5.47
N LEU A 88 -10.94 -2.35 -4.74
CA LEU A 88 -11.24 -1.63 -3.51
C LEU A 88 -10.14 -1.85 -2.47
N ILE A 89 -9.75 -3.12 -2.24
CA ILE A 89 -8.69 -3.46 -1.31
C ILE A 89 -7.35 -2.84 -1.75
N LEU A 90 -6.95 -2.96 -3.02
CA LEU A 90 -5.72 -2.34 -3.51
C LEU A 90 -5.67 -0.82 -3.25
N LYS A 91 -6.79 -0.11 -3.42
CA LYS A 91 -6.89 1.33 -3.14
C LYS A 91 -6.82 1.66 -1.64
N GLN A 92 -7.29 0.77 -0.75
CA GLN A 92 -7.07 0.90 0.70
C GLN A 92 -5.59 0.78 1.05
N PHE A 93 -4.87 -0.19 0.47
CA PHE A 93 -3.42 -0.31 0.62
C PHE A 93 -2.66 0.93 0.12
N LYS A 94 -3.07 1.51 -1.02
CA LYS A 94 -2.47 2.75 -1.53
C LYS A 94 -2.67 3.91 -0.56
N THR A 95 -3.84 3.97 0.06
CA THR A 95 -4.14 4.96 1.10
C THR A 95 -3.25 4.76 2.34
N ALA A 96 -3.08 3.52 2.79
CA ALA A 96 -2.22 3.17 3.92
C ALA A 96 -0.75 3.56 3.66
N LEU A 97 -0.19 3.22 2.49
CA LEU A 97 1.17 3.62 2.11
C LEU A 97 1.31 5.15 2.02
N SER A 98 0.31 5.85 1.48
CA SER A 98 0.32 7.32 1.42
C SER A 98 0.38 7.95 2.83
N LYS A 99 -0.34 7.36 3.80
CA LYS A 99 -0.30 7.80 5.21
C LYS A 99 1.03 7.45 5.87
N PHE A 100 1.54 6.25 5.63
CA PHE A 100 2.85 5.81 6.10
C PHE A 100 3.95 6.79 5.68
N HIS A 101 3.96 7.17 4.40
CA HIS A 101 4.88 8.17 3.84
C HIS A 101 4.67 9.56 4.44
N ALA A 102 3.44 10.06 4.50
CA ALA A 102 3.15 11.40 5.04
C ALA A 102 3.56 11.60 6.50
N LEU A 103 3.67 10.52 7.29
CA LEU A 103 4.17 10.56 8.67
C LEU A 103 5.70 10.54 8.76
N ARG A 104 6.41 10.21 7.68
CA ARG A 104 7.87 10.01 7.65
C ARG A 104 8.58 10.96 6.68
N TYR A 105 7.84 11.67 5.84
CA TYR A 105 8.35 12.61 4.85
C TYR A 105 8.02 14.04 5.27
N TYR A 106 9.03 14.90 5.40
CA TYR A 106 8.90 16.22 6.00
C TYR A 106 9.78 17.26 5.30
N ARG A 107 9.52 18.53 5.57
CA ARG A 107 10.28 19.65 5.00
C ARG A 107 11.53 19.93 5.84
N THR A 108 12.69 19.82 5.22
CA THR A 108 14.01 20.22 5.72
C THR A 108 14.40 21.60 5.16
N GLU A 109 15.59 22.10 5.51
CA GLU A 109 16.15 23.32 4.92
C GLU A 109 16.53 23.15 3.45
N LEU A 110 16.84 21.92 3.02
CA LEU A 110 17.28 21.58 1.66
C LEU A 110 16.14 21.14 0.74
N GLY A 111 14.94 20.92 1.27
CA GLY A 111 13.80 20.45 0.48
C GLY A 111 12.84 19.58 1.28
N TRP A 112 12.21 18.62 0.61
CA TRP A 112 11.47 17.56 1.28
C TRP A 112 12.33 16.31 1.34
N ASP A 113 12.32 15.62 2.47
CA ASP A 113 13.12 14.42 2.66
C ASP A 113 12.46 13.46 3.66
N TRP A 114 12.93 12.21 3.64
CA TRP A 114 12.60 11.21 4.64
C TRP A 114 13.25 11.54 5.99
N ASN A 115 12.53 11.27 7.07
CA ASN A 115 13.07 11.32 8.42
C ASN A 115 13.82 10.02 8.71
N VAL A 116 15.04 9.95 8.21
CA VAL A 116 15.85 8.74 8.35
C VAL A 116 16.38 8.60 9.78
N LYS A 117 16.28 7.41 10.38
CA LYS A 117 17.05 7.04 11.57
C LYS A 117 18.31 6.29 11.13
N ASP A 118 19.44 6.66 11.73
CA ASP A 118 20.72 5.94 11.59
C ASP A 118 20.61 4.48 12.06
#